data_AF-A0A2E6MQQ7-F1
#
_entry.id   AF-A0A2E6MQQ7-F1
#
_cell.length_a   1.000
_cell.length_b   1.000
_cell.length_c   1.000
_cell.angle_alpha   90.00
_cell.angle_beta   90.00
_cell.angle_gamma   90.00
#
_symmetry.space_group_name_H-M   'P 1'
#
loop_
_entity.id
_entity.type
_entity.pdbx_description
1 polymer ?
#
loop_
_entity_poly.entity_id
_entity_poly.type
_entity_poly.pdbx_seq_one_letter_code
_entity_poly.pdbx_strand_id
1 'polypeptide(L)'
;MDIKSCKIKDVDIIFLSYDEPNAEENWTDLKNKIPWAKRVHGVEGSDAAHKACADLSETKHFVTVDGDTVVDPKFMHVELDYEKLGVDDDYQFSWCGKVNINGLMYGNGSLKMWTKDFVQNMKTHENTDGNDDTQIEFCYFDNYYQLNENFSTSIINSTPAQAWRAGFREGVKMSLNRGAPVKNLKEIWWQNYHRLLIWMNVGADVKNGLYCLLGAREGCYKTMCTKWDHTQTRDFEYLNTLWKENNYGEHNVVDAVENIGTLIRNELTIPVSVYPLDNEQSEFFKTVYLNSDRVIRNK
;
A
#
# COMPACT_ATOMS: atom_id res chain seq x y z
N MET A 1 -17.50 -20.98 -23.60
CA MET A 1 -17.71 -19.61 -24.12
C MET A 1 -16.58 -18.80 -23.53
N ASP A 2 -15.70 -18.24 -24.36
CA ASP A 2 -14.63 -17.38 -23.85
C ASP A 2 -15.29 -16.13 -23.25
N ILE A 3 -15.09 -15.92 -21.95
CA ILE A 3 -15.59 -14.73 -21.26
C ILE A 3 -14.79 -13.56 -21.81
N LYS A 4 -15.49 -12.57 -22.38
CA LYS A 4 -14.86 -11.41 -23.03
C LYS A 4 -14.74 -10.20 -22.11
N SER A 5 -15.56 -10.15 -21.07
CA SER A 5 -15.53 -9.06 -20.10
C SER A 5 -16.01 -9.52 -18.72
N CYS A 6 -15.58 -8.77 -17.70
CA CYS A 6 -16.03 -8.96 -16.33
C CYS A 6 -16.50 -7.62 -15.74
N LYS A 7 -17.71 -7.62 -15.18
CA LYS A 7 -18.32 -6.45 -14.56
C LYS A 7 -18.13 -6.55 -13.05
N ILE A 8 -17.57 -5.50 -12.46
CA ILE A 8 -17.22 -5.51 -11.04
C ILE A 8 -18.45 -5.67 -10.12
N LYS A 9 -19.61 -5.16 -10.54
CA LYS A 9 -20.86 -5.37 -9.80
C LYS A 9 -21.33 -6.83 -9.72
N ASP A 10 -20.81 -7.70 -10.59
CA ASP A 10 -21.22 -9.11 -10.70
C ASP A 10 -20.22 -10.04 -9.98
N VAL A 11 -19.19 -9.51 -9.32
CA VAL A 11 -18.21 -10.28 -8.52
C VAL A 11 -18.37 -10.03 -7.02
N ASP A 12 -17.91 -10.98 -6.21
CA ASP A 12 -17.84 -10.78 -4.77
C ASP A 12 -16.85 -9.66 -4.39
N ILE A 13 -17.28 -8.79 -3.48
CA ILE A 13 -16.45 -7.76 -2.87
C ILE A 13 -16.20 -8.17 -1.42
N ILE A 14 -14.94 -8.37 -1.06
CA ILE A 14 -14.53 -8.89 0.23
C ILE A 14 -13.68 -7.83 0.95
N PHE A 15 -14.21 -7.33 2.06
CA PHE A 15 -13.48 -6.46 2.96
C PHE A 15 -12.53 -7.30 3.81
N LEU A 16 -11.23 -7.03 3.67
CA LEU A 16 -10.18 -7.72 4.38
C LEU A 16 -9.60 -6.78 5.44
N SER A 17 -9.88 -7.04 6.72
CA SER A 17 -9.37 -6.23 7.83
C SER A 17 -8.67 -7.07 8.89
N TYR A 18 -7.73 -6.45 9.60
CA TYR A 18 -6.96 -7.09 10.66
C TYR A 18 -7.05 -6.28 11.95
N ASP A 19 -6.23 -5.23 12.09
CA ASP A 19 -6.15 -4.39 13.29
C ASP A 19 -6.28 -2.89 12.95
N GLU A 20 -6.79 -2.54 11.77
CA GLU A 20 -6.95 -1.15 11.36
C GLU A 20 -7.98 -0.45 12.27
N PRO A 21 -7.62 0.68 12.90
CA PRO A 21 -8.48 1.37 13.87
C PRO A 21 -9.79 1.91 13.28
N ASN A 22 -9.82 2.14 11.96
CA ASN A 22 -10.97 2.62 11.21
C ASN A 22 -11.72 1.51 10.44
N ALA A 23 -11.39 0.22 10.69
CA ALA A 23 -12.00 -0.89 9.98
C ALA A 23 -13.53 -0.94 10.10
N GLU A 24 -14.10 -0.66 11.29
CA GLU A 24 -15.56 -0.71 11.49
C GLU A 24 -16.30 0.42 10.76
N GLU A 25 -15.72 1.62 10.75
CA GLU A 25 -16.28 2.76 10.02
C GLU A 25 -16.26 2.48 8.50
N ASN A 26 -15.11 2.03 7.99
CA ASN A 26 -14.95 1.69 6.57
C ASN A 26 -15.82 0.50 6.15
N TRP A 27 -15.97 -0.51 7.01
CA TRP A 27 -16.87 -1.64 6.77
C TRP A 27 -18.32 -1.19 6.66
N THR A 28 -18.75 -0.31 7.57
CA THR A 28 -20.11 0.25 7.56
C THR A 28 -20.35 1.06 6.28
N ASP A 29 -19.40 1.91 5.90
CA ASP A 29 -19.44 2.68 4.65
C ASP A 29 -19.52 1.75 3.42
N LEU A 30 -18.68 0.72 3.35
CA LEU A 30 -18.68 -0.24 2.26
C LEU A 30 -20.02 -0.99 2.18
N LYS A 31 -20.58 -1.43 3.31
CA LYS A 31 -21.87 -2.14 3.31
C LYS A 31 -23.05 -1.27 2.89
N ASN A 32 -23.00 0.02 3.21
CA ASN A 32 -24.01 0.97 2.73
C ASN A 32 -23.94 1.15 1.22
N LYS A 33 -22.74 1.14 0.64
CA LYS A 33 -22.52 1.29 -0.82
C LYS A 33 -22.75 -0.02 -1.59
N ILE A 34 -22.36 -1.14 -1.00
CA ILE A 34 -22.32 -2.47 -1.61
C ILE A 34 -22.92 -3.48 -0.62
N PRO A 35 -24.26 -3.62 -0.57
CA PRO A 35 -24.94 -4.42 0.46
C PRO A 35 -24.59 -5.91 0.47
N TRP A 36 -24.11 -6.47 -0.64
CA TRP A 36 -23.68 -7.86 -0.74
C TRP A 36 -22.21 -8.08 -0.38
N ALA A 37 -21.46 -7.02 -0.03
CA ALA A 37 -20.07 -7.16 0.40
C ALA A 37 -19.97 -8.12 1.59
N LYS A 38 -18.92 -8.95 1.57
CA LYS A 38 -18.55 -9.92 2.60
C LYS A 38 -17.32 -9.42 3.36
N ARG A 39 -17.01 -10.01 4.52
CA ARG A 39 -15.86 -9.60 5.33
C ARG A 39 -15.07 -10.80 5.83
N VAL A 40 -13.75 -10.69 5.73
CA VAL A 40 -12.76 -11.51 6.44
C VAL A 40 -12.08 -10.59 7.45
N HIS A 41 -11.99 -11.02 8.71
CA HIS A 41 -11.45 -10.20 9.79
C HIS A 41 -10.53 -10.98 10.72
N GLY A 42 -9.40 -10.37 11.10
CA GLY A 42 -8.52 -10.87 12.17
C GLY A 42 -7.70 -12.10 11.79
N VAL A 43 -7.60 -12.43 10.50
CA VAL A 43 -6.74 -13.52 10.02
C VAL A 43 -5.30 -13.01 9.99
N GLU A 44 -4.44 -13.67 10.74
CA GLU A 44 -3.01 -13.38 10.79
C GLU A 44 -2.30 -13.93 9.54
N GLY A 45 -1.35 -13.17 9.00
CA GLY A 45 -0.65 -13.52 7.78
C GLY A 45 -1.36 -13.06 6.51
N SER A 46 -0.61 -12.52 5.57
CA SER A 46 -1.14 -12.05 4.29
C SER A 46 -1.63 -13.22 3.44
N ASP A 47 -0.94 -14.37 3.45
CA ASP A 47 -1.34 -15.55 2.66
C ASP A 47 -2.68 -16.09 3.13
N ALA A 48 -2.76 -16.36 4.43
CA ALA A 48 -3.94 -16.92 5.08
C ALA A 48 -5.15 -15.99 4.93
N ALA A 49 -4.94 -14.68 5.07
CA ALA A 49 -5.97 -13.67 4.89
C ALA A 49 -6.58 -13.70 3.47
N HIS A 50 -5.74 -13.72 2.42
CA HIS A 50 -6.23 -13.77 1.04
C HIS A 50 -6.89 -15.13 0.72
N LYS A 51 -6.35 -16.24 1.22
CA LYS A 51 -6.97 -17.57 1.06
C LYS A 51 -8.33 -17.65 1.72
N ALA A 52 -8.50 -17.07 2.91
CA ALA A 52 -9.80 -16.94 3.56
C ALA A 52 -10.79 -16.11 2.72
N CYS A 53 -10.34 -15.07 2.02
CA CYS A 53 -11.17 -14.33 1.06
C CYS A 53 -11.58 -15.23 -0.12
N ALA A 54 -10.65 -16.00 -0.69
CA ALA A 54 -10.96 -16.92 -1.78
C ALA A 54 -11.96 -18.01 -1.36
N ASP A 55 -11.83 -18.55 -0.14
CA ASP A 55 -12.77 -19.53 0.42
C ASP A 55 -14.17 -18.94 0.62
N LEU A 56 -14.25 -17.68 1.06
CA LEU A 56 -15.51 -16.96 1.28
C LEU A 56 -16.21 -16.54 -0.03
N SER A 57 -15.47 -16.43 -1.13
CA SER A 57 -16.02 -16.05 -2.42
C SER A 57 -16.81 -17.20 -3.07
N GLU A 58 -17.95 -16.88 -3.65
CA GLU A 58 -18.82 -17.76 -4.44
C GLU A 58 -18.61 -17.58 -5.95
N THR A 59 -17.92 -16.52 -6.37
CA THR A 59 -17.63 -16.18 -7.78
C THR A 59 -16.22 -16.62 -8.18
N LYS A 60 -15.94 -16.81 -9.49
CA LYS A 60 -14.59 -17.15 -9.98
C LYS A 60 -13.58 -16.07 -9.58
N HIS A 61 -13.97 -14.81 -9.77
CA HIS A 61 -13.19 -13.63 -9.38
C HIS A 61 -13.78 -12.99 -8.13
N PHE A 62 -12.94 -12.35 -7.34
CA PHE A 62 -13.38 -11.52 -6.23
C PHE A 62 -12.45 -10.33 -6.07
N VAL A 63 -12.97 -9.24 -5.50
CA VAL A 63 -12.20 -8.05 -5.17
C VAL A 63 -11.92 -8.02 -3.68
N THR A 64 -10.67 -7.77 -3.29
CA THR A 64 -10.30 -7.45 -1.92
C THR A 64 -10.27 -5.94 -1.70
N VAL A 65 -10.81 -5.50 -0.57
CA VAL A 65 -10.76 -4.12 -0.07
C VAL A 65 -10.07 -4.11 1.29
N ASP A 66 -8.93 -3.45 1.42
CA ASP A 66 -8.16 -3.41 2.66
C ASP A 66 -8.92 -2.63 3.78
N GLY A 67 -8.71 -3.00 5.04
CA GLY A 67 -9.49 -2.52 6.19
C GLY A 67 -9.45 -1.01 6.42
N ASP A 68 -8.42 -0.34 5.93
CA ASP A 68 -8.23 1.12 5.99
C ASP A 68 -8.72 1.85 4.73
N THR A 69 -9.37 1.16 3.80
CA THR A 69 -9.68 1.69 2.47
C THR A 69 -11.17 1.99 2.28
N VAL A 70 -11.45 3.19 1.77
CA VAL A 70 -12.80 3.65 1.38
C VAL A 70 -12.96 3.52 -0.14
N VAL A 71 -14.06 2.90 -0.56
CA VAL A 71 -14.37 2.64 -1.99
C VAL A 71 -15.22 3.78 -2.58
N ASP A 72 -14.87 4.21 -3.80
CA ASP A 72 -15.72 5.07 -4.63
C ASP A 72 -16.85 4.22 -5.24
N PRO A 73 -18.14 4.56 -5.02
CA PRO A 73 -19.26 3.82 -5.61
C PRO A 73 -19.19 3.66 -7.13
N LYS A 74 -18.50 4.56 -7.84
CA LYS A 74 -18.26 4.43 -9.30
C LYS A 74 -17.54 3.15 -9.68
N PHE A 75 -16.84 2.51 -8.73
CA PHE A 75 -16.20 1.22 -8.95
C PHE A 75 -17.18 0.15 -9.44
N MET A 76 -18.45 0.20 -9.00
CA MET A 76 -19.49 -0.75 -9.43
C MET A 76 -19.90 -0.59 -10.90
N HIS A 77 -19.48 0.49 -11.55
CA HIS A 77 -19.72 0.73 -12.98
C HIS A 77 -18.53 0.31 -13.85
N VAL A 78 -17.47 -0.22 -13.26
CA VAL A 78 -16.30 -0.71 -13.99
C VAL A 78 -16.62 -2.03 -14.68
N GLU A 79 -16.22 -2.11 -15.96
CA GLU A 79 -16.22 -3.32 -16.77
C GLU A 79 -14.82 -3.51 -17.36
N LEU A 80 -14.21 -4.65 -17.05
CA LEU A 80 -12.94 -5.07 -17.64
C LEU A 80 -13.23 -5.75 -18.96
N ASP A 81 -12.73 -5.20 -20.06
CA ASP A 81 -12.82 -5.77 -21.40
C ASP A 81 -11.48 -6.47 -21.70
N TYR A 82 -11.46 -7.79 -21.61
CA TYR A 82 -10.22 -8.57 -21.68
C TYR A 82 -9.56 -8.48 -23.05
N GLU A 83 -10.37 -8.46 -24.12
CA GLU A 83 -9.89 -8.30 -25.49
C GLU A 83 -9.19 -6.95 -25.68
N LYS A 84 -9.78 -5.86 -25.17
CA LYS A 84 -9.14 -4.53 -25.25
C LYS A 84 -7.88 -4.41 -24.42
N LEU A 85 -7.81 -5.11 -23.30
CA LEU A 85 -6.65 -5.11 -22.40
C LEU A 85 -5.55 -6.05 -22.88
N GLY A 86 -5.83 -6.94 -23.83
CA GLY A 86 -4.89 -7.95 -24.34
C GLY A 86 -4.56 -9.02 -23.31
N VAL A 87 -5.53 -9.36 -22.46
CA VAL A 87 -5.40 -10.34 -21.37
C VAL A 87 -6.54 -11.37 -21.46
N ASP A 88 -6.52 -12.37 -20.59
CA ASP A 88 -7.58 -13.35 -20.45
C ASP A 88 -8.24 -13.32 -19.06
N ASP A 89 -9.18 -14.23 -18.85
CA ASP A 89 -10.00 -14.35 -17.64
C ASP A 89 -9.24 -14.94 -16.42
N ASP A 90 -7.97 -15.32 -16.59
CA ASP A 90 -7.12 -15.84 -15.51
C ASP A 90 -6.17 -14.79 -14.92
N TYR A 91 -6.23 -13.55 -15.44
CA TYR A 91 -5.47 -12.41 -14.93
C TYR A 91 -6.03 -11.83 -13.61
N GLN A 92 -5.13 -11.17 -12.90
CA GLN A 92 -5.34 -10.46 -11.65
C GLN A 92 -5.23 -8.98 -11.95
N PHE A 93 -6.10 -8.17 -11.38
CA PHE A 93 -6.22 -6.77 -11.75
C PHE A 93 -6.03 -5.89 -10.52
N SER A 94 -5.19 -4.87 -10.63
CA SER A 94 -4.94 -3.92 -9.55
C SER A 94 -5.10 -2.50 -10.03
N TRP A 95 -6.10 -1.81 -9.49
CA TRP A 95 -6.33 -0.38 -9.71
C TRP A 95 -5.38 0.46 -8.88
N CYS A 96 -5.20 1.73 -9.22
CA CYS A 96 -4.57 2.66 -8.30
C CYS A 96 -5.44 2.85 -7.06
N GLY A 97 -4.79 3.01 -5.91
CA GLY A 97 -5.35 3.57 -4.70
C GLY A 97 -4.76 4.95 -4.44
N LYS A 98 -5.58 5.85 -3.89
CA LYS A 98 -5.15 7.18 -3.44
C LYS A 98 -4.79 7.14 -1.96
N VAL A 99 -3.61 7.62 -1.61
CA VAL A 99 -3.19 7.75 -0.20
C VAL A 99 -3.67 9.09 0.34
N ASN A 100 -4.43 9.08 1.44
CA ASN A 100 -5.00 10.32 1.99
C ASN A 100 -3.95 11.26 2.61
N ILE A 101 -2.78 10.74 3.00
CA ILE A 101 -1.70 11.52 3.57
C ILE A 101 -1.04 12.45 2.55
N ASN A 102 -0.55 11.91 1.43
CA ASN A 102 0.32 12.66 0.51
C ASN A 102 -0.27 12.82 -0.90
N GLY A 103 -1.46 12.27 -1.14
CA GLY A 103 -2.13 12.34 -2.44
C GLY A 103 -1.51 11.46 -3.53
N LEU A 104 -0.54 10.61 -3.18
CA LEU A 104 0.04 9.65 -4.13
C LEU A 104 -1.03 8.67 -4.61
N MET A 105 -0.93 8.30 -5.89
CA MET A 105 -1.80 7.32 -6.55
C MET A 105 -0.96 6.20 -7.15
N TYR A 106 -1.05 4.99 -6.59
CA TYR A 106 -0.30 3.80 -7.01
C TYR A 106 -0.88 2.54 -6.33
N GLY A 107 -0.11 1.46 -6.21
CA GLY A 107 -0.60 0.19 -5.65
C GLY A 107 -0.92 0.16 -4.15
N ASN A 108 -0.56 1.19 -3.37
CA ASN A 108 -0.98 1.26 -1.97
C ASN A 108 -2.46 1.68 -1.91
N GLY A 109 -3.27 0.95 -1.15
CA GLY A 109 -4.72 1.18 -1.13
C GLY A 109 -5.48 0.71 -2.35
N SER A 110 -4.82 -0.02 -3.24
CA SER A 110 -5.42 -0.50 -4.47
C SER A 110 -6.57 -1.46 -4.16
N LEU A 111 -7.68 -1.31 -4.89
CA LEU A 111 -8.59 -2.42 -5.09
C LEU A 111 -7.89 -3.49 -5.93
N LYS A 112 -8.04 -4.75 -5.56
CA LYS A 112 -7.38 -5.87 -6.25
C LYS A 112 -8.40 -6.94 -6.56
N MET A 113 -8.56 -7.28 -7.83
CA MET A 113 -9.35 -8.42 -8.27
C MET A 113 -8.44 -9.62 -8.49
N TRP A 114 -8.89 -10.76 -7.99
CA TRP A 114 -8.14 -12.00 -8.02
C TRP A 114 -9.02 -13.10 -8.59
N THR A 115 -8.40 -14.12 -9.21
CA THR A 115 -9.06 -15.41 -9.39
C THR A 115 -8.90 -16.24 -8.11
N LYS A 116 -9.94 -17.02 -7.78
CA LYS A 116 -9.86 -17.98 -6.67
C LYS A 116 -8.70 -18.95 -6.86
N ASP A 117 -8.54 -19.49 -8.07
CA ASP A 117 -7.50 -20.46 -8.37
C ASP A 117 -6.10 -19.88 -8.17
N PHE A 118 -5.85 -18.63 -8.59
CA PHE A 118 -4.57 -17.99 -8.32
C PHE A 118 -4.31 -17.85 -6.82
N VAL A 119 -5.27 -17.36 -6.05
CA VAL A 119 -5.09 -17.13 -4.60
C VAL A 119 -4.96 -18.42 -3.80
N GLN A 120 -5.61 -19.50 -4.23
CA GLN A 120 -5.46 -20.82 -3.58
C GLN A 120 -4.08 -21.42 -3.84
N ASN A 121 -3.53 -21.20 -5.04
CA ASN A 121 -2.26 -21.78 -5.46
C ASN A 121 -1.06 -20.86 -5.23
N MET A 122 -1.27 -19.58 -4.94
CA MET A 122 -0.17 -18.67 -4.66
C MET A 122 0.58 -19.14 -3.41
N LYS A 123 1.90 -19.09 -3.54
CA LYS A 123 2.83 -19.25 -2.42
C LYS A 123 3.43 -17.88 -2.19
N THR A 124 2.84 -17.13 -1.27
CA THR A 124 3.47 -15.91 -0.79
C THR A 124 4.58 -16.26 0.21
N HIS A 125 5.33 -15.24 0.63
CA HIS A 125 6.49 -15.31 1.52
C HIS A 125 6.37 -16.20 2.77
N GLU A 126 5.15 -16.43 3.28
CA GLU A 126 4.90 -17.37 4.40
C GLU A 126 5.29 -18.82 4.07
N ASN A 127 5.35 -19.16 2.77
CA ASN A 127 5.59 -20.52 2.28
C ASN A 127 6.69 -20.59 1.18
N THR A 128 7.58 -19.59 1.10
CA THR A 128 8.70 -19.59 0.14
C THR A 128 10.02 -20.05 0.78
N ASP A 129 10.97 -20.48 -0.04
CA ASP A 129 12.34 -20.82 0.35
C ASP A 129 13.27 -19.59 0.47
N GLY A 130 12.71 -18.37 0.40
CA GLY A 130 13.45 -17.12 0.52
C GLY A 130 14.12 -16.62 -0.77
N ASN A 131 13.95 -17.31 -1.91
CA ASN A 131 14.57 -16.94 -3.20
C ASN A 131 13.65 -16.16 -4.16
N ASP A 132 12.40 -15.93 -3.78
CA ASP A 132 11.39 -15.39 -4.71
C ASP A 132 11.22 -13.87 -4.57
N ASP A 133 11.32 -13.12 -5.67
CA ASP A 133 11.12 -11.66 -5.76
C ASP A 133 9.73 -11.22 -5.20
N THR A 134 8.80 -12.17 -5.07
CA THR A 134 7.46 -12.02 -4.49
C THR A 134 7.44 -11.90 -2.95
N GLN A 135 8.60 -11.88 -2.28
CA GLN A 135 8.68 -11.78 -0.80
C GLN A 135 7.87 -10.62 -0.22
N ILE A 136 7.80 -9.50 -0.96
CA ILE A 136 7.25 -8.22 -0.48
C ILE A 136 6.08 -7.72 -1.33
N GLU A 137 6.04 -8.07 -2.63
CA GLU A 137 5.05 -7.52 -3.56
C GLU A 137 4.42 -8.56 -4.48
N PHE A 138 3.08 -8.51 -4.59
CA PHE A 138 2.28 -9.35 -5.48
C PHE A 138 2.34 -8.96 -6.97
N CYS A 139 2.97 -7.84 -7.32
CA CYS A 139 2.89 -7.29 -8.67
C CYS A 139 3.88 -7.89 -9.68
N TYR A 140 4.63 -8.92 -9.28
CA TYR A 140 5.67 -9.54 -10.10
C TYR A 140 5.23 -10.80 -10.85
N PHE A 141 3.98 -11.24 -10.70
CA PHE A 141 3.43 -12.33 -11.51
C PHE A 141 3.12 -11.87 -12.93
N ASP A 142 3.41 -12.71 -13.93
CA ASP A 142 3.19 -12.39 -15.36
C ASP A 142 1.71 -12.10 -15.70
N ASN A 143 0.78 -12.73 -14.98
CA ASN A 143 -0.66 -12.51 -15.14
C ASN A 143 -1.20 -11.36 -14.25
N TYR A 144 -0.33 -10.54 -13.65
CA TYR A 144 -0.75 -9.39 -12.84
C TYR A 144 -0.85 -8.10 -13.66
N TYR A 145 -2.07 -7.67 -13.95
CA TYR A 145 -2.35 -6.47 -14.71
C TYR A 145 -2.60 -5.24 -13.83
N GLN A 146 -1.76 -4.22 -13.99
CA GLN A 146 -1.89 -2.95 -13.28
C GLN A 146 -2.62 -1.90 -14.12
N LEU A 147 -3.64 -1.30 -13.51
CA LEU A 147 -4.52 -0.26 -14.05
C LEU A 147 -4.17 1.11 -13.44
N ASN A 148 -4.31 2.17 -14.23
CA ASN A 148 -3.97 3.54 -13.82
C ASN A 148 -5.14 4.25 -13.13
N GLU A 149 -6.36 3.80 -13.39
CA GLU A 149 -7.59 4.32 -12.83
C GLU A 149 -7.66 4.08 -11.32
N ASN A 150 -8.31 5.01 -10.60
CA ASN A 150 -8.43 4.98 -9.15
C ASN A 150 -9.89 5.00 -8.73
N PHE A 151 -10.24 4.09 -7.83
CA PHE A 151 -11.59 3.96 -7.26
C PHE A 151 -11.57 3.77 -5.75
N SER A 152 -10.46 4.07 -5.09
CA SER A 152 -10.32 3.93 -3.66
C SER A 152 -9.48 5.04 -3.05
N THR A 153 -9.63 5.23 -1.74
CA THR A 153 -8.74 6.07 -0.93
C THR A 153 -8.40 5.34 0.36
N SER A 154 -7.11 5.17 0.66
CA SER A 154 -6.68 4.63 1.94
C SER A 154 -6.58 5.70 2.99
N ILE A 155 -7.22 5.44 4.12
CA ILE A 155 -7.30 6.27 5.31
C ILE A 155 -6.39 5.65 6.37
N ILE A 156 -5.09 5.95 6.24
CA ILE A 156 -4.03 5.31 7.04
C ILE A 156 -3.62 6.14 8.25
N ASN A 157 -4.37 7.19 8.58
CA ASN A 157 -3.94 8.22 9.53
C ASN A 157 -4.89 8.38 10.71
N SER A 158 -5.70 7.37 11.01
CA SER A 158 -6.73 7.45 12.05
C SER A 158 -6.10 7.58 13.44
N THR A 159 -4.99 6.86 13.67
CA THR A 159 -4.14 6.94 14.87
C THR A 159 -2.68 7.23 14.51
N PRO A 160 -1.87 7.78 15.44
CA PRO A 160 -0.43 7.94 15.26
C PRO A 160 0.27 6.63 14.87
N ALA A 161 -0.07 5.53 15.55
CA ALA A 161 0.54 4.22 15.30
C ALA A 161 0.22 3.68 13.90
N GLN A 162 -1.03 3.81 13.43
CA GLN A 162 -1.41 3.41 12.08
C GLN A 162 -0.65 4.24 11.03
N ALA A 163 -0.59 5.57 11.23
CA ALA A 163 0.09 6.49 10.34
C ALA A 163 1.58 6.14 10.23
N TRP A 164 2.25 5.98 11.37
CA TRP A 164 3.65 5.59 11.43
C TRP A 164 3.88 4.23 10.78
N ARG A 165 3.07 3.21 11.09
CA ARG A 165 3.25 1.86 10.52
C ARG A 165 3.10 1.86 9.00
N ALA A 166 2.11 2.58 8.48
CA ALA A 166 1.90 2.71 7.03
C ALA A 166 3.08 3.42 6.36
N GLY A 167 3.54 4.54 6.94
CA GLY A 167 4.72 5.26 6.46
C GLY A 167 5.97 4.40 6.51
N PHE A 168 6.21 3.70 7.63
CA PHE A 168 7.35 2.82 7.84
C PHE A 168 7.44 1.73 6.78
N ARG A 169 6.34 1.03 6.54
CA ARG A 169 6.29 -0.04 5.54
C ARG A 169 6.59 0.47 4.14
N GLU A 170 6.05 1.63 3.76
CA GLU A 170 6.32 2.24 2.46
C GLU A 170 7.74 2.83 2.36
N GLY A 171 8.29 3.36 3.44
CA GLY A 171 9.69 3.78 3.54
C GLY A 171 10.66 2.62 3.31
N VAL A 172 10.38 1.46 3.91
CA VAL A 172 11.14 0.22 3.65
C VAL A 172 10.96 -0.21 2.19
N LYS A 173 9.72 -0.44 1.76
CA LYS A 173 9.39 -0.96 0.42
C LYS A 173 10.00 -0.12 -0.70
N MET A 174 9.83 1.19 -0.63
CA MET A 174 10.35 2.11 -1.66
C MET A 174 11.87 2.29 -1.57
N SER A 175 12.54 1.74 -0.57
CA SER A 175 14.01 1.67 -0.48
C SER A 175 14.59 0.37 -1.04
N LEU A 176 13.75 -0.54 -1.52
CA LEU A 176 14.15 -1.83 -2.06
C LEU A 176 14.02 -1.84 -3.60
N ASN A 177 14.79 -2.72 -4.23
CA ASN A 177 14.62 -3.06 -5.64
C ASN A 177 14.22 -4.54 -5.73
N ARG A 178 12.97 -4.81 -6.11
CA ARG A 178 12.39 -6.18 -6.13
C ARG A 178 12.58 -6.92 -4.80
N GLY A 179 12.28 -6.22 -3.71
CA GLY A 179 12.42 -6.75 -2.36
C GLY A 179 13.86 -6.88 -1.83
N ALA A 180 14.89 -6.60 -2.63
CA ALA A 180 16.28 -6.61 -2.18
C ALA A 180 16.80 -5.21 -1.81
N PRO A 181 17.61 -5.07 -0.75
CA PRO A 181 18.29 -3.82 -0.43
C PRO A 181 19.23 -3.37 -1.56
N VAL A 182 19.27 -2.08 -1.83
CA VAL A 182 20.21 -1.48 -2.79
C VAL A 182 21.37 -0.78 -2.09
N LYS A 183 22.49 -0.58 -2.80
CA LYS A 183 23.60 0.22 -2.28
C LYS A 183 23.32 1.71 -2.39
N ASN A 184 22.58 2.11 -3.41
CA ASN A 184 22.25 3.51 -3.66
C ASN A 184 20.77 3.64 -4.05
N LEU A 185 20.03 4.49 -3.35
CA LEU A 185 18.61 4.73 -3.62
C LEU A 185 18.34 5.29 -5.02
N LYS A 186 19.34 5.78 -5.76
CA LYS A 186 19.17 6.19 -7.16
C LYS A 186 19.11 5.00 -8.13
N GLU A 187 19.40 3.78 -7.66
CA GLU A 187 19.36 2.54 -8.46
C GLU A 187 17.97 1.88 -8.48
N ILE A 188 17.08 2.25 -7.55
CA ILE A 188 15.70 1.75 -7.56
C ILE A 188 14.92 2.35 -8.74
N TRP A 189 13.80 1.71 -9.07
CA TRP A 189 12.88 2.25 -10.07
C TRP A 189 12.48 3.69 -9.76
N TRP A 190 12.61 4.59 -10.74
CA TRP A 190 12.50 6.03 -10.52
C TRP A 190 11.15 6.46 -9.91
N GLN A 191 10.05 5.78 -10.23
CA GLN A 191 8.75 6.08 -9.62
C GLN A 191 8.75 5.76 -8.12
N ASN A 192 9.43 4.68 -7.71
CA ASN A 192 9.56 4.34 -6.29
C ASN A 192 10.46 5.37 -5.60
N TYR A 193 11.55 5.80 -6.24
CA TYR A 193 12.40 6.87 -5.72
C TYR A 193 11.63 8.17 -5.52
N HIS A 194 10.85 8.62 -6.50
CA HIS A 194 10.04 9.83 -6.37
C HIS A 194 8.97 9.71 -5.27
N ARG A 195 8.27 8.57 -5.21
CA ARG A 195 7.27 8.30 -4.17
C ARG A 195 7.90 8.27 -2.77
N LEU A 196 9.09 7.68 -2.63
CA LEU A 196 9.85 7.68 -1.37
C LEU A 196 10.16 9.10 -0.89
N LEU A 197 10.62 9.97 -1.79
CA LEU A 197 10.88 11.37 -1.45
C LEU A 197 9.61 12.09 -0.99
N ILE A 198 8.47 11.82 -1.62
CA ILE A 198 7.18 12.39 -1.23
C ILE A 198 6.72 11.85 0.13
N TRP A 199 6.81 10.53 0.35
CA TRP A 199 6.51 9.89 1.63
C TRP A 199 7.30 10.49 2.80
N MET A 200 8.54 10.92 2.57
CA MET A 200 9.41 11.51 3.59
C MET A 200 9.21 13.02 3.81
N ASN A 201 8.43 13.72 2.96
CA ASN A 201 8.35 15.19 3.01
C ASN A 201 6.93 15.76 2.98
N VAL A 202 5.92 15.05 2.48
CA VAL A 202 4.59 15.64 2.20
C VAL A 202 3.52 14.99 3.07
N GLY A 203 2.81 15.78 3.87
CA GLY A 203 1.65 15.31 4.62
C GLY A 203 1.37 16.01 5.95
N ALA A 204 2.10 17.06 6.31
CA ALA A 204 1.93 17.74 7.60
C ALA A 204 0.53 18.37 7.79
N ASP A 205 -0.14 18.71 6.68
CA ASP A 205 -1.48 19.31 6.62
C ASP A 205 -2.63 18.40 7.06
N VAL A 206 -2.40 17.10 7.25
CA VAL A 206 -3.44 16.16 7.69
C VAL A 206 -3.15 15.57 9.06
N LYS A 207 -4.22 15.15 9.75
CA LYS A 207 -4.14 14.49 11.06
C LYS A 207 -3.12 13.34 11.01
N ASN A 208 -2.24 13.28 12.01
CA ASN A 208 -1.18 12.26 12.14
C ASN A 208 -0.21 12.17 10.96
N GLY A 209 -0.19 13.13 10.03
CA GLY A 209 0.68 13.06 8.85
C GLY A 209 2.17 13.08 9.20
N LEU A 210 2.58 13.86 10.21
CA LEU A 210 3.97 13.86 10.68
C LEU A 210 4.43 12.48 11.23
N TYR A 211 3.54 11.72 11.87
CA TYR A 211 3.85 10.34 12.29
C TYR A 211 4.08 9.44 11.08
N CYS A 212 3.32 9.66 10.01
CA CYS A 212 3.52 8.94 8.75
C CYS A 212 4.88 9.25 8.10
N LEU A 213 5.26 10.53 8.07
CA LEU A 213 6.57 10.97 7.58
C LEU A 213 7.72 10.42 8.44
N LEU A 214 7.54 10.44 9.76
CA LEU A 214 8.48 9.82 10.70
C LEU A 214 8.68 8.33 10.36
N GLY A 215 7.58 7.59 10.21
CA GLY A 215 7.63 6.19 9.80
C GLY A 215 8.39 6.00 8.50
N ALA A 216 8.03 6.75 7.44
CA ALA A 216 8.68 6.64 6.14
C ALA A 216 10.20 6.92 6.18
N ARG A 217 10.60 7.95 6.94
CA ARG A 217 12.02 8.27 7.16
C ARG A 217 12.73 7.14 7.92
N GLU A 218 12.12 6.61 8.97
CA GLU A 218 12.71 5.52 9.74
C GLU A 218 12.82 4.20 8.97
N GLY A 219 11.78 3.85 8.20
CA GLY A 219 11.80 2.67 7.33
C GLY A 219 12.94 2.75 6.30
N CYS A 220 13.09 3.91 5.66
CA CYS A 220 14.20 4.20 4.76
C CYS A 220 15.55 4.11 5.47
N TYR A 221 15.72 4.82 6.60
CA TYR A 221 16.98 4.85 7.35
C TYR A 221 17.39 3.46 7.86
N LYS A 222 16.46 2.69 8.44
CA LYS A 222 16.75 1.33 8.90
C LYS A 222 17.18 0.43 7.76
N THR A 223 16.50 0.50 6.62
CA THR A 223 16.80 -0.31 5.44
C THR A 223 18.16 0.04 4.83
N MET A 224 18.48 1.33 4.75
CA MET A 224 19.65 1.81 3.99
C MET A 224 20.91 2.02 4.83
N CYS A 225 20.77 2.36 6.12
CA CYS A 225 21.87 2.84 6.96
C CYS A 225 22.16 1.91 8.15
N THR A 226 21.43 0.81 8.32
CA THR A 226 21.60 -0.10 9.46
C THR A 226 21.65 -1.56 9.01
N LYS A 227 21.82 -2.48 9.98
CA LYS A 227 21.73 -3.94 9.76
C LYS A 227 20.36 -4.51 10.08
N TRP A 228 19.33 -3.65 10.19
CA TRP A 228 17.97 -4.09 10.48
C TRP A 228 17.46 -5.00 9.36
N ASP A 229 16.80 -6.08 9.76
CA ASP A 229 16.23 -7.04 8.81
C ASP A 229 14.95 -6.48 8.19
N HIS A 230 15.07 -6.02 6.95
CA HIS A 230 13.96 -5.42 6.20
C HIS A 230 12.75 -6.35 6.04
N THR A 231 12.93 -7.67 6.13
CA THR A 231 11.80 -8.62 6.05
C THR A 231 10.86 -8.51 7.25
N GLN A 232 11.29 -7.94 8.38
CA GLN A 232 10.44 -7.70 9.54
C GLN A 232 9.34 -6.64 9.30
N THR A 233 9.42 -5.90 8.19
CA THR A 233 8.36 -4.96 7.76
C THR A 233 6.98 -5.61 7.52
N ARG A 234 6.95 -6.94 7.37
CA ARG A 234 5.71 -7.72 7.17
C ARG A 234 5.03 -8.13 8.47
N ASP A 235 5.75 -8.10 9.58
CA ASP A 235 5.26 -8.55 10.88
C ASP A 235 4.64 -7.37 11.64
N PHE A 236 3.31 -7.34 11.70
CA PHE A 236 2.59 -6.22 12.32
C PHE A 236 2.72 -6.23 13.84
N GLU A 237 2.90 -7.40 14.47
CA GLU A 237 3.13 -7.49 15.91
C GLU A 237 4.51 -6.94 16.27
N TYR A 238 5.52 -7.27 15.46
CA TYR A 238 6.85 -6.69 15.58
C TYR A 238 6.82 -5.17 15.42
N LEU A 239 6.14 -4.65 14.39
CA LEU A 239 6.04 -3.20 14.19
C LEU A 239 5.27 -2.51 15.32
N ASN A 240 4.22 -3.15 15.85
CA ASN A 240 3.48 -2.65 17.00
C ASN A 240 4.35 -2.63 18.27
N THR A 241 5.25 -3.61 18.43
CA THR A 241 6.22 -3.65 19.53
C THR A 241 7.28 -2.56 19.36
N LEU A 242 7.86 -2.44 18.16
CA LEU A 242 8.82 -1.40 17.82
C LEU A 242 8.25 0.01 18.07
N TRP A 243 6.97 0.22 17.74
CA TRP A 243 6.28 1.48 18.03
C TRP A 243 6.25 1.80 19.53
N LYS A 244 5.89 0.81 20.35
CA LYS A 244 5.75 0.96 21.81
C LYS A 244 7.11 1.16 22.47
N GLU A 245 8.11 0.35 22.13
CA GLU A 245 9.43 0.38 22.78
C GLU A 245 10.20 1.69 22.54
N ASN A 246 9.97 2.32 21.39
CA ASN A 246 10.58 3.63 21.07
C ASN A 246 9.75 4.82 21.56
N ASN A 247 8.64 4.58 22.26
CA ASN A 247 7.74 5.61 22.80
C ASN A 247 7.38 6.72 21.80
N TYR A 248 7.21 6.38 20.51
CA TYR A 248 7.00 7.39 19.46
C TYR A 248 5.75 8.25 19.72
N GLY A 249 4.73 7.70 20.36
CA GLY A 249 3.51 8.44 20.73
C GLY A 249 3.67 9.42 21.90
N GLU A 250 4.79 9.37 22.63
CA GLU A 250 5.07 10.24 23.79
C GLU A 250 6.07 11.36 23.45
N HIS A 251 6.85 11.18 22.39
CA HIS A 251 7.82 12.16 21.92
C HIS A 251 7.15 13.28 21.11
N ASN A 252 7.81 14.44 21.05
CA ASN A 252 7.44 15.47 20.10
C ASN A 252 7.74 14.96 18.68
N VAL A 253 6.69 14.71 17.91
CA VAL A 253 6.80 14.16 16.55
C VAL A 253 7.61 15.05 15.61
N VAL A 254 7.60 16.37 15.82
CA VAL A 254 8.39 17.33 15.02
C VAL A 254 9.89 17.09 15.25
N ASP A 255 10.31 17.02 16.51
CA ASP A 255 11.72 16.76 16.84
C ASP A 255 12.15 15.38 16.32
N ALA A 256 11.29 14.36 16.47
CA ALA A 256 11.56 13.01 16.00
C ALA A 256 11.76 12.95 14.47
N VAL A 257 10.86 13.57 13.70
CA VAL A 257 10.95 13.56 12.23
C VAL A 257 12.18 14.32 11.73
N GLU A 258 12.54 15.44 12.37
CA GLU A 258 13.73 16.24 12.05
C GLU A 258 15.04 15.53 12.41
N ASN A 259 15.08 14.84 13.55
CA ASN A 259 16.24 14.06 13.98
C ASN A 259 16.57 12.96 12.96
N ILE A 260 15.58 12.17 12.53
CA ILE A 260 15.80 11.15 11.48
C ILE A 260 16.13 11.81 10.14
N GLY A 261 15.51 12.95 9.81
CA GLY A 261 15.86 13.73 8.62
C GLY A 261 17.33 14.15 8.58
N THR A 262 17.89 14.54 9.73
CA THR A 262 19.32 14.86 9.88
C THR A 262 20.19 13.63 9.65
N LEU A 263 19.83 12.48 10.23
CA LEU A 263 20.57 11.22 10.01
C LEU A 263 20.57 10.81 8.53
N ILE A 264 19.40 10.83 7.88
CA ILE A 264 19.27 10.52 6.45
C ILE A 264 20.15 11.42 5.60
N ARG A 265 20.16 12.73 5.88
CA ARG A 265 20.96 13.69 5.11
C ARG A 265 22.47 13.48 5.27
N ASN A 266 22.90 13.02 6.45
CA ASN A 266 24.31 12.75 6.72
C ASN A 266 24.79 11.44 6.07
N GLU A 267 23.94 10.42 6.05
CA GLU A 267 24.29 9.08 5.55
C GLU A 267 23.97 8.87 4.07
N LEU A 268 22.92 9.51 3.54
CA LEU A 268 22.39 9.26 2.19
C LEU A 268 22.47 10.50 1.31
N THR A 269 22.98 10.33 0.09
CA THR A 269 23.05 11.40 -0.92
C THR A 269 21.74 11.53 -1.71
N ILE A 270 20.66 11.88 -1.01
CA ILE A 270 19.32 12.09 -1.56
C ILE A 270 18.78 13.47 -1.17
N PRO A 271 17.87 14.08 -1.96
CA PRO A 271 17.35 15.42 -1.72
C PRO A 271 16.23 15.42 -0.68
N VAL A 272 16.47 14.84 0.49
CA VAL A 272 15.54 14.89 1.64
C VAL A 272 15.93 16.05 2.54
N SER A 273 14.96 16.91 2.84
CA SER A 273 15.15 18.01 3.78
C SER A 273 15.08 17.50 5.21
N VAL A 274 15.88 18.11 6.10
CA VAL A 274 15.77 17.89 7.55
C VAL A 274 14.35 18.24 8.01
N TYR A 275 13.85 19.40 7.58
CA TYR A 275 12.49 19.85 7.83
C TYR A 275 11.58 19.31 6.73
N PRO A 276 10.54 18.51 7.05
CA PRO A 276 9.51 18.17 6.07
C PRO A 276 8.76 19.43 5.61
N LEU A 277 7.95 19.31 4.56
CA LEU A 277 7.07 20.41 4.18
C LEU A 277 6.10 20.69 5.33
N ASP A 278 5.90 21.98 5.63
CA ASP A 278 4.89 22.40 6.59
C ASP A 278 3.47 22.17 6.06
N ASN A 279 2.46 22.61 6.83
CA ASN A 279 1.06 22.42 6.47
C ASN A 279 0.72 23.10 5.15
N GLU A 280 1.03 24.39 4.99
CA GLU A 280 0.70 25.16 3.78
C GLU A 280 1.45 24.61 2.56
N GLN A 281 2.72 24.23 2.73
CA GLN A 281 3.55 23.64 1.68
C GLN A 281 3.06 22.26 1.25
N SER A 282 2.64 21.42 2.21
CA SER A 282 2.09 20.09 1.91
C SER A 282 0.75 20.21 1.16
N GLU A 283 -0.13 21.11 1.59
CA GLU A 283 -1.40 21.38 0.90
C GLU A 283 -1.17 21.93 -0.51
N PHE A 284 -0.26 22.90 -0.65
CA PHE A 284 0.13 23.44 -1.96
C PHE A 284 0.69 22.35 -2.87
N PHE A 285 1.61 21.52 -2.38
CA PHE A 285 2.19 20.43 -3.15
C PHE A 285 1.11 19.51 -3.71
N LYS A 286 0.16 19.08 -2.87
CA LYS A 286 -0.94 18.18 -3.30
C LYS A 286 -1.86 18.82 -4.34
N THR A 287 -1.93 20.14 -4.41
CA THR A 287 -2.73 20.87 -5.40
C THR A 287 -2.06 20.88 -6.78
N VAL A 288 -0.73 20.96 -6.83
CA VAL A 288 0.03 21.10 -8.08
C VAL A 288 0.66 19.80 -8.57
N TYR A 289 0.83 18.81 -7.69
CA TYR A 289 1.47 17.55 -8.03
C TYR A 289 0.55 16.68 -8.88
N LEU A 290 1.05 16.28 -10.05
CA LEU A 290 0.40 15.34 -10.94
C LEU A 290 1.05 13.96 -10.78
N ASN A 291 0.26 12.99 -10.34
CA ASN A 291 0.72 11.60 -10.27
C ASN A 291 1.04 11.10 -11.68
N SER A 292 2.20 10.47 -11.83
CA SER A 292 2.51 9.71 -13.05
C SER A 292 1.60 8.48 -13.15
N ASP A 293 1.29 8.06 -14.37
CA ASP A 293 0.68 6.76 -14.62
C ASP A 293 1.43 5.65 -13.86
N ARG A 294 0.68 4.76 -13.19
CA ARG A 294 1.25 3.63 -12.45
C ARG A 294 2.03 2.71 -13.38
N VAL A 295 1.47 2.43 -14.56
CA VAL A 295 2.14 1.72 -15.66
C VAL A 295 2.31 2.67 -16.83
N ILE A 296 3.57 2.89 -17.21
CA ILE A 296 3.91 3.62 -18.42
C ILE A 296 4.07 2.59 -19.53
N ARG A 297 3.04 2.46 -20.34
CA ARG A 297 3.09 1.61 -21.53
C ARG A 297 3.58 2.45 -22.69
N ASN A 298 4.62 1.97 -23.38
CA ASN A 298 4.98 2.55 -24.67
C ASN A 298 3.76 2.39 -25.59
N LYS A 299 3.25 3.51 -26.09
CA LYS A 299 2.19 3.51 -27.12
C LYS A 299 2.73 3.01 -28.44
#